data_AF-A0A818PAY9-F1
#
_entry.id   AF-A0A818PAY9-F1
#
_cell.length_a   1.000
_cell.length_b   1.000
_cell.length_c   1.000
_cell.angle_alpha   90.00
_cell.angle_beta   90.00
_cell.angle_gamma   90.00
#
_symmetry.space_group_name_H-M   'P 1'
#
loop_
_entity.id
_entity.type
_entity.pdbx_description
1 polymer ?
#
loop_
_entity_poly.entity_id
_entity_poly.type
_entity_poly.pdbx_seq_one_letter_code
_entity_poly.pdbx_strand_id
1 'polypeptide(L)'
;NVGLQWIRQNTNSNDDALIYFADDDNTYHWKLFQEIRKVQSVGVWPVGLVGELFYERPVCLKGKVYSWFHYVYRKRKFPTDMAGFAIHLRLFHQYSNYIFNVSANSVAEQESLILDTMTTMDQLE
;
A
#
# COMPACT_ATOMS: atom_id res chain seq x y z
N ASN A 1 -13.38 2.12 -0.91
CA ASN A 1 -14.32 1.37 -0.05
C ASN A 1 -15.24 0.42 -0.79
N VAL A 2 -16.00 0.83 -1.80
CA VAL A 2 -16.92 -0.09 -2.53
C VAL A 2 -16.18 -1.30 -3.11
N GLY A 3 -15.03 -1.11 -3.76
CA GLY A 3 -14.21 -2.23 -4.25
C GLY A 3 -13.74 -3.18 -3.14
N LEU A 4 -13.36 -2.64 -1.97
CA LEU A 4 -13.00 -3.44 -0.80
C LEU A 4 -14.17 -4.28 -0.28
N GLN A 5 -15.38 -3.70 -0.26
CA GLN A 5 -16.59 -4.44 0.10
C GLN A 5 -16.89 -5.55 -0.91
N TRP A 6 -16.76 -5.28 -2.21
CA TRP A 6 -16.94 -6.30 -3.24
C TRP A 6 -15.95 -7.45 -3.07
N ILE A 7 -14.66 -7.16 -2.84
CA ILE A 7 -13.64 -8.18 -2.60
C ILE A 7 -14.03 -9.06 -1.39
N ARG A 8 -14.47 -8.46 -0.28
CA ARG A 8 -14.93 -9.21 0.92
C ARG A 8 -16.09 -10.16 0.63
N GLN A 9 -17.00 -9.76 -0.25
CA GLN A 9 -18.21 -10.53 -0.57
C GLN A 9 -17.97 -11.63 -1.61
N ASN A 10 -16.90 -11.53 -2.41
CA ASN A 10 -16.69 -12.37 -3.58
C ASN A 10 -15.39 -13.20 -3.54
N THR A 11 -14.60 -13.06 -2.48
CA THR A 11 -13.32 -13.78 -2.29
C THR A 11 -13.19 -14.26 -0.85
N ASN A 12 -12.19 -15.08 -0.56
CA ASN A 12 -11.91 -15.60 0.78
C ASN A 12 -10.40 -15.64 1.08
N SER A 13 -10.02 -15.97 2.32
CA SER A 13 -8.62 -15.94 2.77
C SER A 13 -7.71 -17.00 2.15
N ASN A 14 -8.27 -18.01 1.46
CA ASN A 14 -7.50 -19.05 0.76
C ASN A 14 -7.19 -18.67 -0.69
N ASP A 15 -7.78 -17.59 -1.21
CA ASP A 15 -7.51 -17.13 -2.57
C ASP A 15 -6.11 -16.49 -2.63
N ASP A 16 -5.26 -16.99 -3.52
CA ASP A 16 -3.93 -16.46 -3.78
C ASP A 16 -4.03 -15.25 -4.72
N ALA A 17 -4.20 -14.07 -4.12
CA ALA A 17 -4.40 -12.82 -4.82
C ALA A 17 -3.85 -11.62 -4.05
N LEU A 18 -3.67 -10.52 -4.78
CA LEU A 18 -3.15 -9.26 -4.27
C LEU A 18 -4.14 -8.14 -4.57
N ILE A 19 -4.26 -7.21 -3.64
CA ILE A 19 -5.02 -5.97 -3.79
C ILE A 19 -4.03 -4.85 -4.10
N TYR A 20 -4.21 -4.21 -5.25
CA TYR A 20 -3.46 -3.04 -5.66
C TYR A 20 -4.42 -1.88 -5.95
N PHE A 21 -4.11 -0.70 -5.43
CA PHE A 21 -4.90 0.52 -5.62
C PHE A 21 -4.28 1.32 -6.76
N ALA A 22 -5.02 1.45 -7.85
CA ALA A 22 -4.56 2.11 -9.07
C ALA A 22 -5.57 3.17 -9.50
N ASP A 23 -5.19 4.43 -9.38
CA ASP A 23 -5.97 5.58 -9.89
C ASP A 23 -5.93 5.59 -11.42
N ASP A 24 -6.96 6.17 -12.04
CA ASP A 24 -7.22 6.09 -13.47
C ASP A 24 -6.35 7.03 -14.32
N ASP A 25 -5.68 7.99 -13.71
CA ASP A 25 -4.81 8.99 -14.32
C ASP A 25 -3.31 8.69 -14.14
N ASN A 26 -2.97 7.74 -13.28
CA ASN A 26 -1.60 7.30 -13.05
C ASN A 26 -1.04 6.47 -14.22
N THR A 27 0.29 6.45 -14.35
CA THR A 27 1.00 5.68 -15.38
C THR A 27 1.66 4.44 -14.81
N TYR A 28 1.34 3.27 -15.36
CA TYR A 28 1.83 1.98 -14.87
C TYR A 28 2.67 1.24 -15.92
N HIS A 29 3.93 0.98 -15.59
CA HIS A 29 4.77 0.12 -16.42
C HIS A 29 4.43 -1.34 -16.16
N TRP A 30 4.24 -2.16 -17.21
CA TRP A 30 3.79 -3.55 -17.09
C TRP A 30 4.64 -4.43 -16.15
N LYS A 31 5.96 -4.17 -16.07
CA LYS A 31 6.89 -4.85 -15.13
C LYS A 31 6.49 -4.69 -13.66
N LEU A 32 5.81 -3.59 -13.30
CA LEU A 32 5.28 -3.40 -11.95
C LEU A 32 4.40 -4.58 -11.54
N PHE A 33 3.51 -5.03 -12.43
CA PHE A 33 2.62 -6.16 -12.14
C PHE A 33 3.35 -7.50 -12.03
N GLN A 34 4.58 -7.62 -12.58
CA GLN A 34 5.42 -8.79 -12.32
C GLN A 34 6.04 -8.76 -10.92
N GLU A 35 6.37 -7.57 -10.41
CA GLU A 35 6.86 -7.40 -9.03
C GLU A 35 5.73 -7.58 -8.02
N ILE A 36 4.55 -6.99 -8.28
CA ILE A 36 3.35 -7.15 -7.44
C ILE A 36 3.06 -8.63 -7.20
N ARG A 37 3.08 -9.46 -8.25
CA ARG A 37 2.79 -10.91 -8.16
C ARG A 37 3.75 -11.70 -7.25
N LYS A 38 4.90 -11.14 -6.85
CA LYS A 38 5.85 -11.82 -5.96
C LYS A 38 5.56 -11.56 -4.48
N VAL A 39 4.77 -10.54 -4.16
CA VAL A 39 4.48 -10.10 -2.79
C VAL A 39 3.75 -11.19 -2.02
N GLN A 40 4.20 -11.50 -0.81
CA GLN A 40 3.65 -12.55 0.06
C GLN A 40 2.80 -12.00 1.22
N SER A 41 3.04 -10.74 1.60
CA SER A 41 2.41 -10.06 2.73
C SER A 41 1.98 -8.64 2.32
N VAL A 42 2.88 -7.66 2.42
CA VAL A 42 2.68 -6.28 2.00
C VAL A 42 3.96 -5.80 1.31
N GLY A 43 3.86 -5.53 0.02
CA GLY A 43 4.99 -5.08 -0.80
C GLY A 43 4.96 -3.58 -1.00
N VAL A 44 6.13 -2.95 -1.04
CA VAL A 44 6.29 -1.51 -1.26
C VAL A 44 7.34 -1.18 -2.31
N TRP A 45 7.16 -0.10 -3.05
CA TRP A 45 8.09 0.32 -4.11
C TRP A 45 8.15 1.83 -4.29
N PRO A 46 9.15 2.35 -5.03
CA PRO A 46 9.22 3.76 -5.40
C PRO A 46 8.02 4.20 -6.25
N VAL A 47 7.54 5.42 -6.01
CA VAL A 47 6.51 6.09 -6.82
C VAL A 47 7.08 7.40 -7.36
N GLY A 48 6.91 7.64 -8.66
CA GLY A 48 7.40 8.84 -9.32
C GLY A 48 6.42 10.01 -9.23
N LEU A 49 6.94 11.24 -9.33
CA LEU A 49 6.17 12.48 -9.43
C LEU A 49 5.12 12.67 -8.32
N VAL A 50 5.48 12.33 -7.08
CA VAL A 50 4.59 12.37 -5.92
C VAL A 50 5.25 13.11 -4.76
N GLY A 51 4.45 13.65 -3.83
CA GLY A 51 4.96 14.28 -2.61
C GLY A 51 5.92 15.45 -2.87
N GLU A 52 5.66 16.24 -3.91
CA GLU A 52 6.52 17.37 -4.36
C GLU A 52 7.97 16.94 -4.74
N LEU A 53 8.21 15.65 -4.99
CA LEU A 53 9.50 15.10 -5.39
C LEU A 53 9.41 14.41 -6.76
N PHE A 54 10.57 14.22 -7.40
CA PHE A 54 10.65 13.37 -8.60
C PHE A 54 10.27 11.91 -8.31
N TYR A 55 10.53 11.46 -7.09
CA TYR A 55 10.05 10.19 -6.58
C TYR A 55 10.09 10.17 -5.05
N GLU A 56 9.19 9.40 -4.45
CA GLU A 56 9.29 8.91 -3.07
C GLU A 56 9.63 7.42 -3.10
N ARG A 57 10.35 6.91 -2.09
CA ARG A 57 10.70 5.49 -2.04
C ARG A 57 10.93 4.95 -0.63
N PRO A 58 10.69 3.64 -0.41
CA PRO A 58 11.25 2.97 0.74
C PRO A 58 12.79 2.96 0.65
N VAL A 59 13.44 3.05 1.81
CA VAL A 59 14.88 2.89 1.96
C VAL A 59 15.14 1.55 2.63
N CYS A 60 15.77 0.65 1.88
CA CYS A 60 16.00 -0.72 2.31
C CYS A 60 17.47 -0.94 2.70
N LEU A 61 17.69 -1.69 3.78
CA LEU A 61 19.00 -2.19 4.21
C LEU A 61 18.88 -3.70 4.38
N LYS A 62 19.73 -4.46 3.68
CA LYS A 62 19.73 -5.95 3.72
C LYS A 62 18.34 -6.56 3.42
N GLY A 63 17.62 -5.99 2.45
CA GLY A 63 16.29 -6.47 2.05
C GLY A 63 15.16 -6.13 3.03
N LYS A 64 15.38 -5.19 3.95
CA LYS A 64 14.35 -4.72 4.89
C LYS A 64 14.18 -3.22 4.84
N VAL A 65 12.94 -2.75 4.84
CA VAL A 65 12.62 -1.32 4.91
C VAL A 65 12.97 -0.82 6.31
N TYR A 66 13.80 0.22 6.40
CA TYR A 66 14.17 0.85 7.68
C TYR A 66 13.82 2.34 7.74
N SER A 67 13.54 2.95 6.60
CA SER A 67 13.27 4.39 6.45
C SER A 67 12.60 4.66 5.10
N TRP A 68 12.26 5.92 4.83
CA TRP A 68 11.66 6.40 3.60
C TRP A 68 12.37 7.66 3.12
N PHE A 69 12.51 7.79 1.80
CA PHE A 69 12.89 9.02 1.14
C PHE A 69 11.59 9.72 0.71
N HIS A 70 11.22 10.76 1.44
CA HIS A 70 9.97 11.50 1.26
C HIS A 70 10.13 12.94 1.74
N TYR A 71 9.24 13.85 1.33
CA TYR A 71 9.31 15.26 1.73
C TYR A 71 8.09 15.72 2.52
N VAL A 72 6.89 15.41 2.03
CA VAL A 72 5.61 15.88 2.58
C VAL A 72 5.11 14.93 3.69
N TYR A 73 4.36 15.48 4.65
CA TYR A 73 3.74 14.75 5.77
C TYR A 73 4.74 13.91 6.59
N ARG A 74 5.79 14.56 7.10
CA ARG A 74 6.93 13.96 7.83
C ARG A 74 6.61 13.09 9.05
N LYS A 75 5.36 13.07 9.52
CA LYS A 75 4.93 12.32 10.71
C LYS A 75 4.19 11.01 10.37
N ARG A 76 4.00 10.68 9.09
CA ARG A 76 3.36 9.42 8.68
C ARG A 76 4.24 8.24 9.05
N LYS A 77 3.62 7.19 9.61
CA LYS A 77 4.31 5.92 9.91
C LYS A 77 4.76 5.21 8.63
N PHE A 78 3.92 5.28 7.60
CA PHE A 78 4.21 4.77 6.26
C PHE A 78 4.05 5.92 5.25
N PRO A 79 5.10 6.71 5.02
CA PRO A 79 5.09 7.81 4.07
C PRO A 79 5.27 7.27 2.63
N THR A 80 4.23 6.59 2.15
CA THR A 80 4.08 6.13 0.77
C THR A 80 2.79 6.70 0.19
N ASP A 81 2.75 6.76 -1.13
CA ASP A 81 1.53 7.02 -1.89
C ASP A 81 0.68 5.75 -2.04
N MET A 82 -0.61 5.91 -2.35
CA MET A 82 -1.56 4.82 -2.57
C MET A 82 -1.13 3.86 -3.69
N ALA A 83 -0.45 4.37 -4.74
CA ALA A 83 0.09 3.57 -5.83
C ALA A 83 1.40 2.82 -5.47
N GLY A 84 1.95 3.05 -4.27
CA GLY A 84 3.25 2.58 -3.83
C GLY A 84 3.28 1.24 -3.10
N PHE A 85 2.13 0.59 -2.92
CA PHE A 85 2.04 -0.67 -2.20
C PHE A 85 0.94 -1.60 -2.71
N ALA A 86 1.10 -2.91 -2.43
CA ALA A 86 0.03 -3.91 -2.57
C ALA A 86 -0.05 -4.79 -1.32
N ILE A 87 -1.25 -5.32 -1.07
CA ILE A 87 -1.55 -6.12 0.11
C ILE A 87 -2.04 -7.50 -0.34
N HIS A 88 -1.49 -8.54 0.26
CA HIS A 88 -1.95 -9.90 0.04
C HIS A 88 -3.38 -10.08 0.57
N LEU A 89 -4.26 -10.68 -0.24
CA LEU A 89 -5.70 -10.80 0.03
C LEU A 89 -6.00 -11.51 1.36
N ARG A 90 -5.22 -12.54 1.70
CA ARG A 90 -5.23 -13.20 3.02
C ARG A 90 -5.18 -12.22 4.20
N LEU A 91 -4.29 -11.22 4.19
CA LEU A 91 -4.21 -10.22 5.28
C LEU A 91 -5.45 -9.35 5.30
N PHE A 92 -5.93 -8.94 4.13
CA PHE A 92 -7.12 -8.13 4.02
C PHE A 92 -8.38 -8.81 4.61
N HIS A 93 -8.51 -10.14 4.45
CA HIS A 93 -9.57 -10.93 5.10
C HIS A 93 -9.35 -11.10 6.61
N GLN A 94 -8.10 -11.22 7.07
CA GLN A 94 -7.78 -11.27 8.51
C GLN A 94 -8.18 -9.97 9.23
N TYR A 95 -8.07 -8.83 8.55
CA TYR A 95 -8.42 -7.50 9.05
C TYR A 95 -9.69 -6.94 8.37
N SER A 96 -10.77 -7.74 8.37
CA SER A 96 -12.00 -7.49 7.60
C SER A 96 -12.76 -6.20 7.94
N ASN A 97 -12.45 -5.55 9.05
CA ASN A 97 -13.18 -4.36 9.52
C ASN A 97 -12.62 -3.04 8.97
N TYR A 98 -11.45 -3.06 8.31
CA TYR A 98 -10.84 -1.83 7.83
C TYR A 98 -11.67 -1.17 6.71
N ILE A 99 -11.89 0.14 6.80
CA ILE A 99 -12.41 0.96 5.70
C ILE A 99 -11.62 2.26 5.67
N PHE A 100 -11.46 2.85 4.49
CA PHE A 100 -10.90 4.19 4.38
C PHE A 100 -11.85 5.20 5.02
N ASN A 101 -11.33 6.03 5.92
CA ASN A 101 -12.09 7.11 6.54
C ASN A 101 -12.19 8.30 5.57
N VAL A 102 -13.41 8.73 5.29
CA VAL A 102 -13.71 9.80 4.31
C VAL A 102 -13.72 11.19 4.98
N SER A 103 -13.43 11.29 6.29
CA SER A 103 -13.35 12.59 6.96
C SER A 103 -12.17 13.42 6.45
N ALA A 104 -12.35 14.74 6.32
CA ALA A 104 -11.35 15.64 5.74
C ALA A 104 -9.99 15.62 6.48
N ASN A 105 -9.99 15.34 7.78
CA ASN A 105 -8.78 15.29 8.60
C ASN A 105 -7.95 14.02 8.39
N SER A 106 -8.52 12.97 7.79
CA SER A 106 -7.84 11.68 7.56
C SER A 106 -7.28 11.52 6.15
N VAL A 107 -7.54 12.46 5.24
CA VAL A 107 -7.19 12.33 3.81
C VAL A 107 -5.68 12.14 3.62
N ALA A 108 -4.85 12.86 4.39
CA ALA A 108 -3.40 12.77 4.29
C ALA A 108 -2.78 11.52 4.97
N GLU A 109 -3.58 10.67 5.63
CA GLU A 109 -3.07 9.54 6.41
C GLU A 109 -3.68 8.19 6.00
N GLN A 110 -4.49 8.14 4.93
CA GLN A 110 -5.24 6.94 4.55
C GLN A 110 -4.33 5.74 4.29
N GLU A 111 -3.22 5.92 3.58
CA GLU A 111 -2.24 4.87 3.29
C GLU A 111 -1.60 4.35 4.58
N SER A 112 -1.21 5.26 5.45
CA SER A 112 -0.63 4.88 6.75
C SER A 112 -1.63 4.12 7.61
N LEU A 113 -2.90 4.49 7.61
CA LEU A 113 -3.94 3.82 8.41
C LEU A 113 -4.21 2.39 7.94
N ILE A 114 -4.29 2.15 6.62
CA ILE A 114 -4.50 0.79 6.10
C ILE A 114 -3.28 -0.09 6.36
N LEU A 115 -2.08 0.43 6.13
CA LEU A 115 -0.84 -0.30 6.34
C LEU A 115 -0.61 -0.61 7.83
N ASP A 116 -0.86 0.36 8.72
CA ASP A 116 -0.73 0.17 10.16
C ASP A 116 -1.69 -0.89 10.73
N THR A 117 -2.82 -1.11 10.05
CA THR A 117 -3.76 -2.17 10.42
C THR A 117 -3.25 -3.56 10.05
N MET A 118 -2.46 -3.67 8.97
CA MET A 118 -2.17 -4.96 8.33
C MET A 118 -0.72 -5.42 8.45
N THR A 119 0.21 -4.50 8.74
CA THR A 119 1.65 -4.79 8.75
C THR A 119 2.42 -3.87 9.68
N THR A 120 3.65 -4.26 9.99
CA THR A 120 4.68 -3.40 10.59
C THR A 120 5.79 -3.10 9.57
N MET A 121 6.66 -2.13 9.88
CA MET A 121 7.76 -1.72 9.00
C MET A 121 8.74 -2.87 8.68
N ASP A 122 9.02 -3.75 9.66
CA ASP A 122 9.93 -4.89 9.51
C ASP A 122 9.33 -6.06 8.70
N GLN A 123 8.01 -6.06 8.52
CA GLN A 123 7.26 -7.04 7.74
C GLN A 123 7.08 -6.63 6.27
N LEU A 124 7.41 -5.39 5.91
CA LEU A 124 7.37 -4.92 4.53
C LEU A 124 8.37 -5.69 3.66
N GLU A 125 7.94 -5.93 2.41
CA GLU A 125 8.70 -6.53 1.31
C GLU A 125 9.13 -5.48 0.29
#